data_AF-A0A917V3K3-F1
#
_entry.id   AF-A0A917V3K3-F1
#
_cell.length_a   1.000
_cell.length_b   1.000
_cell.length_c   1.000
_cell.angle_alpha   90.00
_cell.angle_beta   90.00
_cell.angle_gamma   90.00
#
_symmetry.space_group_name_H-M   'P 1'
#
loop_
_entity.id
_entity.type
_entity.pdbx_description
1 polymer ?
#
loop_
_entity_poly.entity_id
_entity_poly.type
_entity_poly.pdbx_seq_one_letter_code
_entity_poly.pdbx_strand_id
1 'polypeptide(L)'
;MASDESEQRPLYWVGSSLRDLRGFPAHVQDAFGFALHLVQEGLHPRGAKNLRGLGPGIMELREEHEGRAFRAVYVARFEQCVYVLHTFVKKSRSGISTPSIELDRVKYRLREAEADYANRFDGR
;
A
#
# COMPACT_ATOMS: atom_id res chain seq x y z
N MET A 1 -14.20 -19.39 25.42
CA MET A 1 -13.72 -18.05 25.03
C MET A 1 -13.76 -18.01 23.52
N ALA A 2 -14.62 -17.20 22.94
CA ALA A 2 -14.79 -17.12 21.49
C ALA A 2 -13.47 -16.62 20.87
N SER A 3 -12.81 -17.48 20.10
CA SER A 3 -11.85 -17.03 19.10
C SER A 3 -12.68 -16.37 18.01
N ASP A 4 -12.81 -15.06 18.10
CA ASP A 4 -13.14 -14.23 16.95
C ASP A 4 -11.94 -14.38 16.00
N GLU A 5 -11.99 -15.39 15.12
CA GLU A 5 -11.12 -15.43 13.95
C GLU A 5 -11.51 -14.20 13.12
N SER A 6 -10.87 -13.06 13.39
CA SER A 6 -10.95 -11.93 12.48
C SER A 6 -10.37 -12.44 11.17
N GLU A 7 -11.23 -12.79 10.20
CA GLU A 7 -10.81 -13.17 8.86
C GLU A 7 -9.97 -12.02 8.32
N GLN A 8 -8.65 -12.23 8.33
CA GLN A 8 -7.70 -11.23 7.89
C GLN A 8 -8.11 -10.75 6.49
N ARG A 9 -8.27 -9.43 6.32
CA ARG A 9 -8.67 -8.90 5.01
C ARG A 9 -7.66 -9.35 3.95
N PRO A 10 -8.08 -9.96 2.84
CA PRO A 10 -7.18 -10.33 1.77
C PRO A 10 -6.43 -9.10 1.25
N LEU A 11 -5.16 -9.32 0.89
CA LEU A 11 -4.30 -8.29 0.32
C LEU A 11 -4.01 -8.61 -1.15
N TYR A 12 -4.34 -7.67 -2.02
CA TYR A 12 -4.17 -7.77 -3.47
C TYR A 12 -3.08 -6.81 -3.95
N TRP A 13 -2.28 -7.29 -4.90
CA TRP A 13 -1.17 -6.54 -5.47
C TRP A 13 -1.52 -6.05 -6.86
N VAL A 14 -1.45 -4.74 -7.09
CA VAL A 14 -1.79 -4.16 -8.40
C VAL A 14 -0.54 -4.00 -9.27
N GLY A 15 -0.62 -4.53 -10.49
CA GLY A 15 0.46 -4.48 -11.47
C GLY A 15 1.76 -5.08 -10.91
N SER A 16 2.83 -4.29 -10.92
CA SER A 16 4.16 -4.75 -10.50
C SER A 16 4.47 -4.63 -9.01
N SER A 17 3.55 -4.14 -8.18
CA SER A 17 3.86 -3.74 -6.80
C SER A 17 4.48 -4.85 -5.95
N LEU A 18 4.07 -6.11 -6.11
CA LEU A 18 4.69 -7.23 -5.40
C LEU A 18 6.11 -7.52 -5.89
N ARG A 19 6.31 -7.52 -7.21
CA ARG A 19 7.62 -7.78 -7.81
C ARG A 19 8.62 -6.69 -7.39
N ASP A 20 8.18 -5.44 -7.43
CA ASP A 20 9.02 -4.30 -7.08
C ASP A 20 9.37 -4.32 -5.58
N LEU A 21 8.43 -4.72 -4.71
CA LEU A 21 8.68 -4.95 -3.27
C LEU A 21 9.72 -6.04 -3.04
N ARG A 22 9.57 -7.19 -3.71
CA ARG A 22 10.51 -8.32 -3.60
C ARG A 22 11.92 -7.99 -4.07
N GLY A 23 12.10 -6.91 -4.83
CA GLY A 23 13.40 -6.37 -5.21
C GLY A 23 14.05 -5.46 -4.17
N PHE A 24 13.38 -5.15 -3.06
CA PHE A 24 13.94 -4.30 -2.00
C PHE A 24 14.87 -5.09 -1.07
N PRO A 25 15.71 -4.41 -0.26
CA PRO A 25 16.48 -5.06 0.79
C PRO A 25 15.56 -5.81 1.78
N ALA A 26 16.03 -6.93 2.32
CA ALA A 26 15.23 -7.82 3.18
C ALA A 26 14.53 -7.07 4.33
N HIS A 27 15.23 -6.21 5.06
CA HIS A 27 14.62 -5.47 6.16
C HIS A 27 13.49 -4.50 5.71
N VAL A 28 13.52 -3.97 4.46
CA VAL A 28 12.42 -3.15 3.93
C VAL A 28 11.22 -4.04 3.63
N GLN A 29 11.48 -5.24 3.08
CA GLN A 29 10.43 -6.22 2.82
C GLN A 29 9.74 -6.63 4.12
N ASP A 30 10.50 -6.90 5.17
CA ASP A 30 9.98 -7.27 6.49
C ASP A 30 9.17 -6.12 7.11
N ALA A 31 9.71 -4.88 7.08
CA ALA A 31 9.03 -3.72 7.62
C ALA A 31 7.70 -3.43 6.91
N PHE A 32 7.70 -3.43 5.57
CA PHE A 32 6.47 -3.24 4.80
C PHE A 32 5.52 -4.43 4.92
N GLY A 33 6.02 -5.66 4.95
CA GLY A 33 5.22 -6.86 5.15
C GLY A 33 4.48 -6.83 6.48
N PHE A 34 5.18 -6.52 7.58
CA PHE A 34 4.57 -6.38 8.90
C PHE A 34 3.54 -5.24 8.94
N ALA A 35 3.86 -4.08 8.37
CA ALA A 35 2.91 -2.98 8.33
C ALA A 35 1.66 -3.32 7.50
N LEU A 36 1.80 -4.00 6.36
CA LEU A 36 0.67 -4.44 5.55
C LEU A 36 -0.15 -5.51 6.27
N HIS A 37 0.48 -6.42 6.99
CA HIS A 37 -0.19 -7.41 7.84
C HIS A 37 -1.10 -6.74 8.87
N LEU A 38 -0.61 -5.71 9.58
CA LEU A 38 -1.42 -4.92 10.51
C LEU A 38 -2.63 -4.28 9.81
N VAL A 39 -2.47 -3.77 8.59
CA VAL A 39 -3.59 -3.21 7.81
C VAL A 39 -4.62 -4.29 7.48
N GLN A 40 -4.19 -5.50 7.17
CA GLN A 40 -5.12 -6.60 6.91
C GLN A 40 -5.94 -6.98 8.16
N GLU A 41 -5.38 -6.82 9.35
CA GLU A 41 -6.07 -6.97 10.64
C GLU A 41 -6.95 -5.76 11.02
N GLY A 42 -7.07 -4.76 10.14
CA GLY A 42 -7.83 -3.53 10.41
C GLY A 42 -7.09 -2.53 11.30
N LEU A 43 -5.83 -2.77 11.63
CA LEU A 43 -4.99 -1.88 12.42
C LEU A 43 -4.34 -0.80 11.55
N HIS A 44 -3.96 0.30 12.19
CA HIS A 44 -3.24 1.40 11.54
C HIS A 44 -1.75 1.35 11.88
N PRO A 45 -0.85 1.09 10.91
CA PRO A 45 0.59 1.11 11.15
C PRO A 45 1.05 2.51 11.57
N ARG A 46 1.81 2.62 12.67
CA ARG A 46 2.27 3.92 13.23
C ARG A 46 2.99 4.83 12.22
N GLY A 47 3.67 4.24 11.22
CA GLY A 47 4.41 4.96 10.19
C GLY A 47 3.60 5.33 8.95
N ALA A 48 2.35 4.87 8.83
CA ALA A 48 1.51 5.11 7.67
C ALA A 48 1.08 6.59 7.62
N LYS A 49 1.14 7.19 6.42
CA LYS A 49 0.73 8.59 6.20
C LYS A 49 -0.26 8.68 5.06
N ASN A 50 -1.16 9.64 5.11
CA ASN A 50 -2.01 9.94 3.95
C ASN A 50 -1.14 10.43 2.79
N LEU A 51 -1.30 9.80 1.62
CA LEU A 51 -0.67 10.26 0.39
C LEU A 51 -1.45 11.47 -0.14
N ARG A 52 -0.84 12.65 -0.07
CA ARG A 52 -1.48 13.91 -0.46
C ARG A 52 -1.82 13.92 -1.96
N GLY A 53 -2.96 14.53 -2.30
CA GLY A 53 -3.35 14.82 -3.68
C GLY A 53 -4.12 13.71 -4.42
N LEU A 54 -4.43 12.59 -3.77
CA LEU A 54 -5.16 11.47 -4.39
C LEU A 54 -6.53 11.16 -3.75
N GLY A 55 -6.88 11.85 -2.66
CA GLY A 55 -8.13 11.62 -1.92
C GLY A 55 -7.95 10.78 -0.66
N PRO A 56 -9.02 10.58 0.11
CA PRO A 56 -8.97 9.90 1.40
C PRO A 56 -8.74 8.39 1.25
N GLY A 57 -8.10 7.80 2.26
CA GLY A 57 -7.91 6.35 2.38
C GLY A 57 -6.76 5.77 1.54
N ILE A 58 -5.99 6.63 0.86
CA ILE A 58 -4.77 6.26 0.15
C ILE A 58 -3.58 6.59 1.05
N MET A 59 -2.89 5.54 1.47
CA MET A 59 -1.89 5.58 2.52
C MET A 59 -0.52 5.22 1.94
N GLU A 60 0.54 5.78 2.50
CA GLU A 60 1.91 5.44 2.18
C GLU A 60 2.67 4.97 3.44
N LEU A 61 3.40 3.88 3.28
CA LEU A 61 4.45 3.43 4.19
C LEU A 61 5.79 3.99 3.70
N ARG A 62 6.69 4.29 4.64
CA ARG A 62 7.97 4.91 4.37
C ARG A 62 9.06 4.21 5.15
N GLU A 63 10.06 3.70 4.45
CA GLU A 63 11.27 3.16 5.04
C GLU A 63 12.51 3.83 4.45
N GLU A 64 13.59 3.87 5.23
CA GLU A 64 14.88 4.35 4.79
C GLU A 64 15.98 3.34 5.08
N HIS A 65 16.81 3.07 4.06
CA HIS A 65 17.93 2.16 4.20
C HIS A 65 19.05 2.52 3.25
N GLU A 66 20.29 2.49 3.74
CA GLU A 66 21.49 2.78 2.95
C GLU A 66 21.36 4.06 2.10
N GLY A 67 20.78 5.12 2.68
CA GLY A 67 20.59 6.38 1.96
C GLY A 67 19.58 6.31 0.81
N ARG A 68 18.67 5.33 0.80
CA ARG A 68 17.54 5.23 -0.14
C ARG A 68 16.22 5.31 0.62
N ALA A 69 15.23 5.97 0.01
CA ALA A 69 13.91 6.16 0.58
C ALA A 69 12.88 5.27 -0.14
N PHE A 70 12.44 4.21 0.52
CA PHE A 70 11.51 3.22 0.00
C PHE A 70 10.08 3.59 0.38
N ARG A 71 9.14 3.33 -0.53
CA ARG A 71 7.73 3.64 -0.34
C ARG A 71 6.86 2.47 -0.76
N ALA A 72 5.78 2.24 -0.03
CA ALA A 72 4.69 1.37 -0.43
C ALA A 72 3.37 2.13 -0.27
N VAL A 73 2.56 2.18 -1.32
CA VAL A 73 1.29 2.88 -1.38
C VAL A 73 0.18 1.86 -1.43
N TYR A 74 -0.79 1.99 -0.53
CA TYR A 74 -1.94 1.10 -0.42
C TYR A 74 -3.23 1.90 -0.21
N VAL A 75 -4.37 1.25 -0.43
CA VAL A 75 -5.69 1.82 -0.18
C VAL A 75 -6.42 0.99 0.86
N ALA A 76 -6.83 1.65 1.95
CA ALA A 76 -7.39 1.00 3.14
C ALA A 76 -8.92 1.14 3.25
N ARG A 77 -9.53 1.99 2.41
CA ARG A 77 -10.96 2.33 2.47
C ARG A 77 -11.91 1.24 1.98
N PHE A 78 -11.36 0.18 1.38
CA PHE A 78 -12.13 -0.98 0.94
C PHE A 78 -12.35 -1.90 2.14
N GLU A 79 -13.59 -2.19 2.52
CA GLU A 79 -13.88 -2.89 3.78
C GLU A 79 -13.47 -4.37 3.72
N GLN A 80 -13.59 -4.99 2.54
CA GLN A 80 -13.40 -6.42 2.34
C GLN A 80 -11.95 -6.80 2.01
N CYS A 81 -11.10 -5.84 1.62
CA CYS A 81 -9.72 -6.14 1.21
C CYS A 81 -8.80 -4.92 1.24
N VAL A 82 -7.49 -5.17 1.08
CA VAL A 82 -6.46 -4.14 0.95
C VAL A 82 -5.82 -4.26 -0.42
N TYR A 83 -5.64 -3.14 -1.14
CA TYR A 83 -4.84 -3.13 -2.37
C TYR A 83 -3.52 -2.40 -2.15
N VAL A 84 -2.42 -3.05 -2.54
CA VAL A 84 -1.11 -2.40 -2.65
C VAL A 84 -0.92 -1.94 -4.09
N LEU A 85 -1.01 -0.62 -4.27
CA LEU A 85 -1.01 0.04 -5.57
C LEU A 85 0.40 0.14 -6.13
N HIS A 86 1.38 0.56 -5.32
CA HIS A 86 2.72 0.80 -5.85
C HIS A 86 3.80 0.70 -4.77
N THR A 87 4.95 0.16 -5.15
CA THR A 87 6.16 0.13 -4.32
C THR A 87 7.31 0.68 -5.15
N PHE A 88 8.06 1.64 -4.61
CA PHE A 88 9.14 2.31 -5.35
C PHE A 88 10.22 2.88 -4.43
N VAL A 89 11.38 3.16 -5.01
CA VAL A 89 12.45 3.94 -4.37
C VAL A 89 12.34 5.37 -4.86
N LYS A 90 12.13 6.32 -3.94
CA LYS A 90 12.07 7.73 -4.31
C LYS A 90 13.45 8.19 -4.79
N LYS A 91 13.52 8.66 -6.04
CA LYS A 91 14.76 9.11 -6.68
C LYS A 91 15.37 10.36 -6.04
N SER A 92 14.54 11.31 -5.60
CA SER A 92 15.01 12.52 -4.90
C SER A 92 14.90 12.36 -3.39
N ARG A 93 15.99 12.67 -2.68
CA ARG A 93 16.00 12.79 -1.21
C ARG A 93 15.55 14.18 -0.75
N SER A 94 15.55 15.19 -1.64
CA SER A 94 15.09 16.55 -1.35
C SER A 94 13.59 16.71 -1.69
N GLY A 95 12.87 17.43 -0.82
CA GLY A 95 11.43 17.66 -0.94
C GLY A 95 10.58 16.58 -0.26
N ILE A 96 9.48 16.99 0.37
CA ILE A 96 8.59 16.10 1.14
C ILE A 96 7.64 15.32 0.21
N SER A 97 7.35 15.86 -0.98
CA SER A 97 6.35 15.31 -1.90
C SER A 97 6.83 14.09 -2.68
N THR A 98 5.87 13.24 -3.05
CA THR A 98 6.05 12.14 -3.99
C THR A 98 6.12 12.71 -5.42
N PRO A 99 7.07 12.28 -6.28
CA PRO A 99 7.17 12.78 -7.66
C PRO A 99 5.88 12.57 -8.45
N SER A 100 5.55 13.48 -9.38
CA SER A 100 4.31 13.43 -10.17
C SER A 100 4.14 12.11 -10.93
N ILE A 101 5.21 11.59 -11.52
CA ILE A 101 5.20 10.31 -12.25
C ILE A 101 4.75 9.13 -11.37
N GLU A 102 5.11 9.14 -10.10
CA GLU A 102 4.69 8.10 -9.16
C GLU A 102 3.23 8.29 -8.76
N LEU A 103 2.79 9.55 -8.58
CA LEU A 103 1.38 9.84 -8.32
C LEU A 103 0.48 9.43 -9.49
N ASP A 104 0.91 9.65 -10.73
CA ASP A 104 0.13 9.26 -11.91
C ASP A 104 0.04 7.74 -12.04
N ARG A 105 1.11 7.01 -11.72
CA ARG A 105 1.09 5.54 -11.63
C ARG A 105 0.14 5.05 -10.53
N VAL A 106 0.13 5.70 -9.36
CA VAL A 106 -0.82 5.37 -8.29
C VAL A 106 -2.26 5.63 -8.74
N LYS A 107 -2.55 6.75 -9.40
CA LYS A 107 -3.90 7.05 -9.93
C LYS A 107 -4.38 6.00 -10.91
N TYR A 108 -3.51 5.58 -11.84
CA TYR A 108 -3.85 4.55 -12.81
C TYR A 108 -4.21 3.24 -12.12
N ARG A 109 -3.37 2.79 -11.18
CA ARG A 109 -3.57 1.54 -10.44
C ARG A 109 -4.73 1.60 -9.44
N LEU A 110 -5.05 2.78 -8.93
CA LEU A 110 -6.25 2.97 -8.10
C LEU A 110 -7.52 2.65 -8.89
N ARG A 111 -7.61 3.08 -10.15
CA ARG A 111 -8.76 2.74 -11.01
C ARG A 111 -8.85 1.24 -11.27
N GLU A 112 -7.71 0.57 -11.46
CA GLU A 112 -7.69 -0.89 -11.60
C GLU A 112 -8.19 -1.58 -10.32
N ALA A 113 -7.77 -1.10 -9.15
CA ALA A 113 -8.24 -1.62 -7.87
C ALA A 113 -9.74 -1.36 -7.64
N GLU A 114 -10.25 -0.18 -8.00
CA GLU A 114 -11.68 0.16 -7.92
C GLU A 114 -12.52 -0.77 -8.80
N ALA A 115 -12.07 -1.02 -10.04
CA ALA A 115 -12.76 -1.94 -10.95
C ALA A 115 -12.73 -3.39 -10.46
N ASP A 116 -11.57 -3.87 -9.98
CA ASP A 116 -11.44 -5.22 -9.43
C ASP A 116 -12.28 -5.40 -8.15
N TYR A 117 -12.32 -4.39 -7.29
CA TYR A 117 -13.16 -4.41 -6.09
C TYR A 117 -14.64 -4.51 -6.44
N ALA A 118 -15.13 -3.64 -7.36
CA ALA A 118 -16.53 -3.68 -7.79
C ALA A 118 -16.90 -5.05 -8.38
N ASN A 119 -16.02 -5.64 -9.20
CA ASN A 119 -16.25 -6.96 -9.78
C ASN A 119 -16.29 -8.09 -8.72
N ARG A 120 -15.56 -7.94 -7.60
CA ARG A 120 -15.50 -8.96 -6.55
C ARG A 120 -16.61 -8.85 -5.52
N PHE A 121 -17.00 -7.62 -5.18
CA PHE A 121 -17.75 -7.35 -3.95
C PHE A 121 -19.06 -6.58 -4.17
N ASP A 122 -19.21 -5.80 -5.25
CA ASP A 122 -20.43 -5.02 -5.49
C ASP A 122 -21.52 -5.82 -6.23
N GLY A 123 -21.22 -7.05 -6.66
CA GLY A 123 -22.15 -7.96 -7.34
C GLY A 123 -22.81 -9.01 -6.43
N ARG A 124 -22.78 -8.83 -5.10
CA ARG A 124 -23.47 -9.71 -4.13
C ARG A 124 -24.77 -9.12 -3.62
#